data_AF-A0A2U3KU32-F1
#
_entry.id   AF-A0A2U3KU32-F1
#
_cell.length_a   1.000
_cell.length_b   1.000
_cell.length_c   1.000
_cell.angle_alpha   90.00
_cell.angle_beta   90.00
_cell.angle_gamma   90.00
#
_symmetry.space_group_name_H-M   'P 1'
#
loop_
_entity.id
_entity.type
_entity.pdbx_description
1 polymer ?
#
loop_
_entity_poly.entity_id
_entity_poly.type
_entity_poly.pdbx_seq_one_letter_code
_entity_poly.pdbx_strand_id
1 'polypeptide(L)'
;MKRFSNITKLSRPEDGLRAVIEHAPQAGAMAASWMERLRPPAMRLYALRRRIVTAAMAVAAASLLGHVMFGANGWVVYRQKRADYEALQKQIEKVQQDNNRYTQQIQGLQSDEKAIEKEAREQLGYAKPGEYVYVAPAPVPAKPAPPANRSARK
;
A
#
# COMPACT_ATOMS: atom_id res chain seq x y z
N MET A 1 58.95 91.76 13.41
CA MET A 1 58.96 91.07 12.10
C MET A 1 59.91 89.88 12.14
N LYS A 2 59.41 88.64 12.02
CA LYS A 2 60.14 87.41 11.59
C LYS A 2 59.09 86.28 11.49
N ARG A 3 58.34 86.24 10.38
CA ARG A 3 58.48 85.38 9.17
C ARG A 3 58.41 83.87 9.46
N PHE A 4 57.29 83.32 9.00
CA PHE A 4 56.89 81.93 8.85
C PHE A 4 57.97 81.00 8.28
N SER A 5 57.97 79.72 8.68
CA SER A 5 57.88 78.54 7.79
C SER A 5 58.05 77.23 8.59
N ASN A 6 56.95 76.66 9.09
CA ASN A 6 56.93 75.24 9.46
C ASN A 6 56.41 74.47 8.26
N ILE A 7 57.33 73.91 7.48
CA ILE A 7 57.02 73.02 6.37
C ILE A 7 56.82 71.63 7.00
N THR A 8 55.59 71.14 6.96
CA THR A 8 55.26 69.74 7.25
C THR A 8 56.13 68.84 6.38
N LYS A 9 57.12 68.18 6.99
CA LYS A 9 57.90 67.16 6.28
C LYS A 9 56.94 66.05 5.89
N LEU A 10 56.67 65.90 4.59
CA LEU A 10 56.05 64.70 4.07
C LEU A 10 56.95 63.52 4.46
N SER A 11 56.47 62.66 5.35
CA SER A 11 57.10 61.37 5.64
C SER A 11 57.28 60.63 4.33
N ARG A 12 58.51 60.19 4.04
CA ARG A 12 58.76 59.42 2.83
C ARG A 12 58.11 58.04 2.98
N PRO A 13 57.57 57.44 1.91
CA PRO A 13 56.90 56.14 1.98
C PRO A 13 57.81 55.03 2.53
N GLU A 14 59.12 55.21 2.41
CA GLU A 14 60.19 54.35 2.92
C GLU A 14 60.40 54.45 4.43
N ASP A 15 60.01 55.55 5.09
CA ASP A 15 60.06 55.68 6.56
C ASP A 15 59.00 54.78 7.22
N GLY A 16 57.82 54.64 6.58
CA GLY A 16 56.78 53.72 7.02
C GLY A 16 57.17 52.25 6.87
N LEU A 17 57.83 51.91 5.75
CA LEU A 17 58.36 50.56 5.50
C LEU A 17 59.46 50.19 6.51
N ARG A 18 60.35 51.11 6.86
CA ARG A 18 61.37 50.89 7.89
C ARG A 18 60.78 50.69 9.28
N ALA A 19 59.79 51.49 9.66
CA ALA A 19 59.09 51.31 10.93
C ALA A 19 58.38 49.95 11.03
N VAL A 20 57.80 49.46 9.93
CA VAL A 20 57.17 48.13 9.87
C VAL A 20 58.21 47.00 9.99
N ILE A 21 59.40 47.17 9.39
CA ILE A 21 60.49 46.19 9.47
C ILE A 21 61.12 46.18 10.88
N GLU A 22 61.25 47.34 11.52
CA GLU A 22 61.76 47.46 12.88
C GLU A 22 60.78 46.89 13.92
N HIS A 23 59.48 46.96 13.62
CA HIS A 23 58.41 46.32 14.39
C HIS A 23 58.06 44.89 13.90
N ALA A 24 58.79 44.32 12.95
CA ALA A 24 58.61 42.93 12.51
C ALA A 24 58.78 41.87 13.63
N PRO A 25 59.75 41.99 14.58
CA PRO A 25 59.91 40.98 15.62
C PRO A 25 58.74 40.97 16.63
N GLN A 26 58.16 42.13 16.93
CA GLN A 26 56.98 42.22 17.81
C GLN A 26 55.70 41.72 17.12
N ALA A 27 55.57 41.87 15.80
CA ALA A 27 54.45 41.32 15.04
C ALA A 27 54.44 39.78 15.09
N GLY A 28 55.62 39.16 15.01
CA GLY A 28 55.79 37.71 15.19
C GLY A 28 55.44 37.23 16.60
N ALA A 29 55.84 37.99 17.65
CA ALA A 29 55.55 37.65 19.04
C ALA A 29 54.05 37.82 19.39
N MET A 30 53.41 38.88 18.88
CA MET A 30 51.96 39.06 19.00
C MET A 30 51.22 37.93 18.31
N ALA A 31 51.57 37.60 17.06
CA ALA A 31 50.96 36.48 16.34
C ALA A 31 51.13 35.13 17.07
N ALA A 32 52.31 34.89 17.66
CA ALA A 32 52.58 33.68 18.44
C ALA A 32 51.68 33.58 19.69
N SER A 33 51.46 34.68 20.42
CA SER A 33 50.59 34.69 21.61
C SER A 33 49.11 34.42 21.29
N TRP A 34 48.62 34.91 20.13
CA TRP A 34 47.27 34.62 19.65
C TRP A 34 47.15 33.15 19.21
N MET A 35 48.19 32.58 18.61
CA MET A 35 48.23 31.17 18.22
C MET A 35 48.28 30.22 19.42
N GLU A 36 49.00 30.56 20.49
CA GLU A 36 49.03 29.75 21.72
C GLU A 36 47.68 29.74 22.44
N ARG A 37 46.99 30.89 22.47
CA ARG A 37 45.67 31.01 23.12
C ARG A 37 44.55 30.30 22.34
N LEU A 38 44.71 30.13 21.04
CA LEU A 38 43.77 29.41 20.16
C LEU A 38 44.11 27.91 19.99
N ARG A 39 45.25 27.44 20.52
CA ARG A 39 45.71 26.05 20.36
C ARG A 39 44.85 24.97 21.05
N PRO A 40 44.22 25.16 22.24
CA PRO A 40 43.65 24.02 22.97
C PRO A 40 42.16 23.64 22.77
N PRO A 41 41.22 24.42 22.18
CA PRO A 41 39.86 23.94 21.98
C PRO A 41 39.60 23.29 20.62
N ALA A 42 40.47 23.48 19.63
CA ALA A 42 40.24 23.04 18.25
C ALA A 42 39.98 21.53 18.14
N MET A 43 40.74 20.70 18.89
CA MET A 43 40.53 19.25 18.91
C MET A 43 39.23 18.84 19.62
N ARG A 44 38.84 19.52 20.70
CA ARG A 44 37.58 19.26 21.42
C ARG A 44 36.37 19.67 20.59
N LEU A 45 36.43 20.80 19.89
CA LEU A 45 35.41 21.25 18.95
C LEU A 45 35.31 20.31 17.76
N TYR A 46 36.43 19.85 17.20
CA TYR A 46 36.46 18.90 16.09
C TYR A 46 35.84 17.55 16.48
N ALA A 47 36.16 17.04 17.67
CA ALA A 47 35.59 15.80 18.22
C ALA A 47 34.09 15.94 18.52
N LEU A 48 33.65 17.08 19.06
CA LEU A 48 32.24 17.36 19.33
C LEU A 48 31.44 17.48 18.03
N ARG A 49 31.94 18.22 17.04
CA ARG A 49 31.40 18.28 15.67
C ARG A 49 31.26 16.89 15.08
N ARG A 50 32.30 16.05 15.19
CA ARG A 50 32.28 14.70 14.62
C ARG A 50 31.18 13.87 15.28
N ARG A 51 31.04 13.94 16.61
CA ARG A 51 29.98 13.25 17.35
C ARG A 51 28.58 13.72 16.93
N ILE A 52 28.39 15.02 16.77
CA ILE A 52 27.11 15.59 16.31
C ILE A 52 26.77 15.11 14.90
N VAL A 53 27.74 15.15 13.97
CA VAL A 53 27.54 14.68 12.59
C VAL A 53 27.22 13.19 12.56
N THR A 54 27.95 12.36 13.32
CA THR A 54 27.66 10.92 13.39
C THR A 54 26.29 10.63 14.01
N ALA A 55 25.90 11.38 15.05
CA ALA A 55 24.59 11.23 15.67
C ALA A 55 23.47 11.65 14.71
N ALA A 56 23.62 12.78 14.02
CA ALA A 56 22.67 13.23 13.00
C ALA A 56 22.53 12.22 11.86
N MET A 57 23.64 11.64 11.39
CA MET A 57 23.62 10.61 10.36
C MET A 57 22.94 9.32 10.84
N ALA A 58 23.19 8.90 12.08
CA ALA A 58 22.53 7.76 12.70
C ALA A 58 21.02 7.99 12.85
N VAL A 59 20.61 9.18 13.30
CA VAL A 59 19.19 9.56 13.39
C VAL A 59 18.53 9.58 12.01
N ALA A 60 19.18 10.16 11.00
CA ALA A 60 18.66 10.17 9.64
C ALA A 60 18.51 8.74 9.06
N ALA A 61 19.50 7.88 9.29
CA ALA A 61 19.42 6.47 8.90
C ALA A 61 18.28 5.74 9.64
N ALA A 62 18.16 5.94 10.95
CA ALA A 62 17.09 5.35 11.76
C ALA A 62 15.70 5.86 11.33
N SER A 63 15.56 7.15 11.01
CA SER A 63 14.31 7.71 10.51
C SER A 63 13.94 7.13 9.15
N LEU A 64 14.91 6.93 8.26
CA LEU A 64 14.68 6.34 6.95
C LEU A 64 14.26 4.86 7.09
N LEU A 65 14.95 4.10 7.95
CA LEU A 65 14.59 2.72 8.28
C LEU A 65 13.17 2.63 8.86
N GLY A 66 12.85 3.48 9.84
CA GLY A 66 11.51 3.57 10.41
C GLY A 66 10.46 3.90 9.33
N HIS A 67 10.74 4.88 8.48
CA HIS A 67 9.81 5.26 7.41
C HIS A 67 9.60 4.15 6.37
N VAL A 68 10.63 3.37 6.04
CA VAL A 68 10.49 2.21 5.14
C VAL A 68 9.70 1.08 5.82
N MET A 69 9.95 0.83 7.11
CA MET A 69 9.25 -0.22 7.87
C MET A 69 7.77 0.12 8.11
N PHE A 70 7.45 1.38 8.40
CA PHE A 70 6.12 1.88 8.75
C PHE A 70 5.43 2.68 7.63
N GLY A 71 6.04 2.80 6.45
CA GLY A 71 5.49 3.54 5.32
C GLY A 71 4.27 2.85 4.70
N ALA A 72 3.65 3.49 3.71
CA ALA A 72 2.43 3.00 3.04
C ALA A 72 2.53 1.56 2.47
N ASN A 73 3.75 1.07 2.22
CA ASN A 73 4.04 -0.30 1.77
C ASN A 73 4.92 -1.08 2.76
N GLY A 74 4.89 -0.69 4.04
CA GLY A 74 5.71 -1.29 5.09
C GLY A 74 5.35 -2.74 5.43
N TRP A 75 6.10 -3.31 6.37
CA TRP A 75 5.98 -4.72 6.77
C TRP A 75 4.58 -5.12 7.25
N VAL A 76 3.89 -4.20 7.92
CA VAL A 76 2.53 -4.43 8.44
C VAL A 76 1.52 -4.62 7.31
N VAL A 77 1.58 -3.76 6.29
CA VAL A 77 0.71 -3.85 5.10
C VAL A 77 1.03 -5.11 4.30
N TYR A 78 2.31 -5.48 4.20
CA TYR A 78 2.72 -6.72 3.56
C TYR A 78 2.12 -7.96 4.26
N ARG A 79 2.16 -8.00 5.59
CA ARG A 79 1.57 -9.10 6.38
C ARG A 79 0.06 -9.23 6.16
N GLN A 80 -0.65 -8.11 6.15
CA GLN A 80 -2.10 -8.11 5.88
C GLN A 80 -2.41 -8.61 4.47
N LYS A 81 -1.77 -8.02 3.45
CA LYS A 81 -1.96 -8.42 2.05
C LYS A 81 -1.59 -9.88 1.80
N ARG A 82 -0.58 -10.39 2.50
CA ARG A 82 -0.18 -11.80 2.42
C ARG A 82 -1.26 -12.73 2.97
N ALA A 83 -1.85 -12.39 4.12
CA ALA A 83 -2.95 -13.15 4.69
C ALA A 83 -4.19 -13.11 3.78
N ASP A 84 -4.54 -11.94 3.25
CA ASP A 84 -5.66 -11.77 2.32
C ASP A 84 -5.43 -12.59 1.04
N TYR A 85 -4.22 -12.55 0.48
CA TYR A 85 -3.83 -13.35 -0.68
C TYR A 85 -4.00 -14.85 -0.42
N GLU A 86 -3.51 -15.35 0.72
CA GLU A 86 -3.63 -16.77 1.08
C GLU A 86 -5.09 -17.19 1.30
N ALA A 87 -5.91 -16.31 1.89
CA ALA A 87 -7.34 -16.57 2.05
C ALA A 87 -8.07 -16.62 0.70
N LEU A 88 -7.78 -15.69 -0.20
CA LEU A 88 -8.38 -15.63 -1.53
C LEU A 88 -7.97 -16.84 -2.37
N GLN A 89 -6.70 -17.24 -2.29
CA GLN A 89 -6.19 -18.42 -2.99
C GLN A 89 -6.94 -19.69 -2.56
N LYS A 90 -7.17 -19.87 -1.25
CA LYS A 90 -7.96 -20.99 -0.74
C LYS A 90 -9.41 -20.98 -1.23
N GLN A 91 -10.02 -19.80 -1.37
CA GLN A 91 -11.37 -19.68 -1.92
C GLN A 91 -11.41 -20.10 -3.38
N ILE A 92 -10.43 -19.67 -4.18
CA ILE A 92 -10.31 -20.08 -5.59
C ILE A 92 -10.18 -21.60 -5.70
N GLU A 93 -9.29 -22.20 -4.91
CA GLU A 93 -9.09 -23.65 -4.90
C GLU A 93 -10.38 -24.40 -4.53
N LYS A 94 -11.10 -23.94 -3.50
CA LYS A 94 -12.37 -24.53 -3.10
C LYS A 94 -13.43 -24.43 -4.20
N VAL A 95 -13.60 -23.26 -4.80
CA VAL A 95 -14.56 -23.06 -5.89
C VAL A 95 -14.20 -23.91 -7.10
N GLN A 96 -12.91 -24.04 -7.43
CA GLN A 96 -12.45 -24.89 -8.52
C GLN A 96 -12.76 -26.37 -8.25
N GLN A 97 -12.54 -26.84 -7.01
CA GLN A 97 -12.89 -28.21 -6.62
C GLN A 97 -14.40 -28.46 -6.72
N ASP A 98 -15.22 -27.52 -6.23
CA ASP A 98 -16.67 -27.61 -6.32
C ASP A 98 -17.13 -27.63 -7.78
N ASN A 99 -16.56 -26.77 -8.62
CA ASN A 99 -16.86 -26.73 -10.05
C ASN A 99 -16.49 -28.04 -10.75
N ASN A 100 -15.30 -28.58 -10.47
CA ASN A 100 -14.88 -29.87 -11.01
C ASN A 100 -15.85 -30.99 -10.58
N ARG A 101 -16.28 -31.00 -9.30
CA ARG A 101 -17.25 -31.97 -8.78
C ARG A 101 -18.59 -31.86 -9.49
N TYR A 102 -19.13 -30.65 -9.64
CA TYR A 102 -20.40 -30.45 -10.35
C TYR A 102 -20.30 -30.82 -11.82
N THR A 103 -19.18 -30.50 -12.46
CA THR A 103 -18.93 -30.89 -13.86
C THR A 103 -18.94 -32.42 -14.01
N GLN A 104 -18.30 -33.16 -13.10
CA GLN A 104 -18.33 -34.61 -13.09
C GLN A 104 -19.75 -35.16 -12.83
N GLN A 105 -20.51 -34.55 -11.93
CA GLN A 105 -21.91 -34.94 -11.70
C GLN A 105 -22.78 -34.71 -12.93
N ILE A 106 -22.63 -33.57 -13.61
CA ILE A 106 -23.34 -33.27 -14.85
C ILE A 106 -22.96 -34.27 -15.93
N GLN A 107 -21.67 -34.58 -16.10
CA GLN A 107 -21.23 -35.60 -17.05
C GLN A 107 -21.81 -36.99 -16.73
N GLY A 108 -21.86 -37.35 -15.45
CA GLY A 108 -22.50 -38.60 -14.99
C GLY A 108 -24.00 -38.64 -15.29
N LEU A 109 -24.72 -37.56 -15.00
CA LEU A 109 -26.16 -37.44 -15.29
C LEU A 109 -26.44 -37.44 -16.79
N GLN A 110 -25.61 -36.77 -17.60
CA GLN A 110 -25.70 -36.78 -19.06
C GLN A 110 -25.40 -38.17 -19.64
N SER A 111 -24.48 -38.92 -19.02
CA SER A 111 -24.17 -40.29 -19.46
C SER A 111 -25.31 -41.28 -19.16
N ASP A 112 -26.20 -40.96 -18.22
CA ASP A 112 -27.39 -41.75 -17.89
C ASP A 112 -28.65 -41.09 -18.46
N GLU A 113 -28.65 -40.89 -19.78
CA GLU A 113 -29.72 -40.26 -20.58
C GLU A 113 -31.12 -40.84 -20.28
N LYS A 114 -31.18 -42.11 -19.86
CA LYS A 114 -32.41 -42.81 -19.46
C LYS A 114 -33.02 -42.27 -18.16
N ALA A 115 -32.21 -41.77 -17.22
CA ALA A 115 -32.70 -41.19 -15.98
C ALA A 115 -33.38 -39.83 -16.25
N ILE A 116 -32.77 -39.01 -17.10
CA ILE A 116 -33.35 -37.73 -17.56
C ILE A 116 -34.64 -38.00 -18.36
N GLU A 117 -34.64 -38.99 -19.24
CA GLU A 117 -35.82 -39.38 -20.01
C GLU A 117 -36.97 -39.86 -19.09
N LYS A 118 -36.65 -40.60 -18.04
CA LYS A 118 -37.64 -41.06 -17.05
C LYS A 118 -38.26 -39.88 -16.30
N GLU A 119 -37.44 -38.94 -15.82
CA GLU A 119 -37.93 -37.80 -15.06
C GLU A 119 -38.75 -36.83 -15.92
N ALA A 120 -38.35 -36.63 -17.19
CA ALA A 120 -39.12 -35.87 -18.18
C ALA A 120 -40.50 -36.51 -18.48
N ARG A 121 -40.58 -37.84 -18.51
CA ARG A 121 -41.85 -38.56 -18.68
C ARG A 121 -42.76 -38.47 -17.45
N GLU A 122 -42.18 -38.70 -16.27
CA GLU A 122 -42.96 -38.81 -15.03
C GLU A 122 -43.41 -37.44 -14.49
N GLN A 123 -42.55 -36.43 -14.52
CA GLN A 123 -42.86 -35.13 -13.93
C GLN A 123 -43.43 -34.12 -14.91
N LEU A 124 -42.98 -34.16 -16.17
CA LEU A 124 -43.32 -33.15 -17.18
C LEU A 124 -44.28 -33.69 -18.25
N GLY A 125 -44.60 -35.00 -18.21
CA GLY A 125 -45.54 -35.62 -19.15
C GLY A 125 -45.07 -35.61 -20.60
N TYR A 126 -43.76 -35.45 -20.84
CA TYR A 126 -43.21 -35.45 -22.19
C TYR A 126 -43.26 -36.86 -22.82
N ALA A 127 -43.53 -36.92 -24.12
CA ALA A 127 -43.57 -38.15 -24.90
C ALA A 127 -42.58 -38.08 -26.07
N LYS A 128 -42.03 -39.21 -26.51
CA LYS A 128 -41.10 -39.25 -27.66
C LYS A 128 -41.85 -38.99 -28.98
N PRO A 129 -41.17 -38.47 -30.02
CA PRO A 129 -41.75 -38.34 -31.35
C PRO A 129 -42.28 -39.71 -31.83
N GLY A 130 -43.60 -39.82 -32.02
CA GLY A 130 -44.28 -41.06 -32.40
C GLY A 130 -45.08 -41.77 -31.29
N GLU A 131 -45.03 -41.30 -30.04
CA GLU A 131 -45.88 -41.80 -28.94
C GLU A 131 -47.19 -40.97 -28.83
N TYR A 132 -48.32 -41.63 -28.50
CA TYR A 132 -49.63 -40.98 -28.34
C TYR A 132 -50.03 -40.90 -26.86
N VAL A 133 -50.31 -39.69 -26.36
CA VAL A 133 -50.76 -39.47 -24.97
C VAL A 133 -52.29 -39.48 -24.92
N TYR A 134 -52.87 -40.47 -24.25
CA TYR A 134 -54.32 -40.54 -24.02
C TYR A 134 -54.68 -39.79 -22.73
N VAL A 135 -55.37 -38.65 -22.86
CA VAL A 135 -55.91 -37.92 -21.72
C VAL A 135 -57.37 -38.33 -21.52
N ALA A 136 -57.74 -38.68 -20.28
CA ALA A 136 -59.12 -38.97 -19.95
C ALA A 136 -60.00 -37.75 -20.27
N PRO A 137 -61.16 -37.93 -20.93
CA PRO A 137 -62.06 -36.82 -21.21
C PRO A 137 -62.50 -36.17 -19.91
N ALA A 138 -62.51 -34.83 -19.88
CA ALA A 138 -62.97 -34.06 -18.72
C ALA A 138 -64.36 -34.58 -18.28
N PRO A 139 -64.62 -34.70 -16.96
CA PRO A 139 -65.91 -35.15 -16.48
C PRO A 139 -66.98 -34.21 -17.04
N VAL A 140 -67.85 -34.75 -17.90
CA VAL A 140 -69.01 -34.01 -18.40
C VAL A 140 -69.83 -33.53 -17.19
N PRO A 141 -70.13 -32.22 -17.08
CA PRO A 141 -70.93 -31.73 -15.97
C PRO A 141 -72.27 -32.47 -15.98
N ALA A 142 -72.56 -33.16 -14.88
CA ALA A 142 -73.77 -33.94 -14.72
C ALA A 142 -75.00 -33.04 -14.99
N LYS A 143 -75.79 -33.42 -16.00
CA LYS A 143 -77.02 -32.75 -16.39
C LYS A 143 -77.94 -32.64 -15.15
N PRO A 144 -78.53 -31.47 -14.84
CA PRO A 144 -79.40 -31.33 -13.67
C PRO A 144 -80.61 -32.27 -13.82
N ALA A 145 -80.90 -33.05 -12.78
CA ALA A 145 -82.04 -33.95 -12.75
C ALA A 145 -83.37 -33.15 -12.83
N PRO A 146 -84.41 -33.65 -13.53
CA PRO A 146 -85.69 -32.97 -13.60
C PRO A 146 -86.38 -32.89 -12.23
N PRO A 147 -87.16 -31.82 -11.94
CA PRO A 147 -87.78 -31.63 -10.65
C PRO A 147 -88.85 -32.70 -10.38
N ALA A 148 -88.73 -33.38 -9.24
CA ALA A 148 -89.70 -34.35 -8.76
C ALA A 148 -91.01 -33.66 -8.33
N ASN A 149 -92.09 -33.82 -9.10
CA ASN A 149 -93.42 -33.37 -8.71
C ASN A 149 -94.04 -34.35 -7.69
N ARG A 150 -94.02 -34.01 -6.42
CA ARG A 150 -94.87 -34.68 -5.42
C ARG A 150 -96.28 -34.11 -5.48
N SER A 151 -97.16 -34.75 -6.26
CA SER A 151 -98.60 -34.56 -6.12
C SER A 151 -99.13 -35.39 -4.95
N ALA A 152 -99.53 -34.70 -3.88
CA ALA A 152 -100.17 -35.26 -2.70
C ALA A 152 -101.51 -35.93 -3.05
N ARG A 153 -101.78 -37.08 -2.42
CA ARG A 153 -103.07 -37.80 -2.47
C ARG A 153 -103.78 -37.60 -1.12
N LYS A 154 -105.10 -37.40 -1.23
CA LYS A 154 -106.13 -37.12 -0.21
C LYS A 154 -105.91 -37.73 1.17
#